data_AF-A0A8V0Z666-F1
#
_entry.id   AF-A0A8V0Z666-F1
#
_cell.length_a   1.000
_cell.length_b   1.000
_cell.length_c   1.000
_cell.angle_alpha   90.00
_cell.angle_beta   90.00
_cell.angle_gamma   90.00
#
_symmetry.space_group_name_H-M   'P 1'
#
loop_
_entity.id
_entity.type
_entity.pdbx_description
1 polymer ?
#
loop_
_entity_poly.entity_id
_entity_poly.type
_entity_poly.pdbx_seq_one_letter_code
_entity_poly.pdbx_strand_id
1 'polypeptide(L)'
;MPLLINGERIDLTRLTGGVIRAHPHLEEKAKLLRSQPTQIVEPKGLLYVQQREFAVTTPNDGSVSILGSDDATTCHLIVLRHTGSGATCLTHCDGSDTEAEVSLIMSSVKSFSNTTGYGRLEVHLVGGFNDDRQLSQKLTNQLLRAFDLQPDDVHLVTFCVTELNDREEKDIHFPIIYGIAVNVKTAEIFPATFPEKGPDEDLRSAHVLTGARNLSTSPLAEPPHFVSHIRSTLTFLKEHPFPSHSLFPDRKPRIYKKNEEGLWELVCSDKI
;
A
#
# COMPACT_ATOMS: atom_id res chain seq x y z
N MET A 1 3.17 24.32 -1.30
CA MET A 1 3.23 24.03 0.14
C MET A 1 2.22 22.90 0.30
N PRO A 2 2.33 22.00 1.27
CA PRO A 2 3.53 21.45 1.87
C PRO A 2 3.25 20.01 2.31
N LEU A 3 4.22 19.10 2.30
CA LEU A 3 4.04 18.00 3.24
C LEU A 3 4.03 18.60 4.65
N LEU A 4 2.94 18.41 5.39
CA LEU A 4 2.65 19.08 6.65
C LEU A 4 2.72 18.14 7.83
N ILE A 5 3.32 18.59 8.93
CA ILE A 5 3.13 18.00 10.25
C ILE A 5 2.58 19.10 11.15
N ASN A 6 1.40 18.86 11.74
CA ASN A 6 0.70 19.82 12.61
C ASN A 6 0.51 21.23 11.98
N GLY A 7 0.38 21.30 10.66
CA GLY A 7 0.18 22.57 9.94
C GLY A 7 1.46 23.32 9.59
N GLU A 8 2.64 22.79 9.97
CA GLU A 8 3.94 23.31 9.56
C GLU A 8 4.56 22.44 8.46
N ARG A 9 5.20 23.09 7.48
CA ARG A 9 5.89 22.38 6.39
C ARG A 9 7.08 21.61 6.93
N ILE A 10 7.22 20.36 6.50
CA ILE A 10 8.39 19.54 6.82
C ILE A 10 9.64 20.13 6.18
N ASP A 11 10.70 20.28 6.97
CA ASP A 11 12.05 20.59 6.47
C ASP A 11 12.74 19.31 5.96
N LEU A 12 12.59 19.05 4.65
CA LEU A 12 13.21 17.90 3.97
C LEU A 12 14.72 18.03 3.73
N THR A 13 15.35 19.14 4.14
CA THR A 13 16.83 19.21 4.16
C THR A 13 17.42 18.36 5.28
N ARG A 14 16.60 17.97 6.27
CA ARG A 14 16.97 17.06 7.35
C ARG A 14 16.88 15.61 6.88
N LEU A 15 17.76 14.77 7.42
CA LEU A 15 17.61 13.31 7.33
C LEU A 15 16.31 12.86 8.04
N THR A 16 15.77 11.71 7.67
CA THR A 16 14.52 11.14 8.25
C THR A 16 14.51 11.15 9.78
N GLY A 17 15.58 10.70 10.42
CA GLY A 17 15.71 10.75 11.88
C GLY A 17 15.67 12.17 12.47
N GLY A 18 16.01 13.19 11.69
CA GLY A 18 15.85 14.60 12.04
C GLY A 18 14.39 15.08 12.00
N VAL A 19 13.57 14.53 11.10
CA VAL A 19 12.11 14.77 11.06
C VAL A 19 11.47 14.13 12.30
N ILE A 20 11.81 12.88 12.62
CA ILE A 20 11.25 12.17 13.79
C ILE A 20 11.57 12.91 15.09
N ARG A 21 12.84 13.31 15.29
CA ARG A 21 13.26 14.06 16.49
C ARG A 21 12.55 15.41 16.63
N ALA A 22 12.19 16.06 15.53
CA ALA A 22 11.45 17.33 15.55
C ALA A 22 9.95 17.13 15.86
N HIS A 23 9.44 15.91 15.70
CA HIS A 23 8.00 15.62 15.81
C HIS A 23 7.74 14.34 16.65
N PRO A 24 7.94 14.38 17.98
CA PRO A 24 7.81 13.20 18.85
C PRO A 24 6.46 12.48 18.79
N HIS A 25 5.37 13.20 18.52
CA HIS A 25 4.04 12.63 18.37
C HIS A 25 3.92 11.63 17.19
N LEU A 26 4.77 11.74 16.16
CA LEU A 26 4.84 10.73 15.09
C LEU A 26 5.41 9.41 15.61
N GLU A 27 6.45 9.49 16.45
CA GLU A 27 7.03 8.32 17.10
C GLU A 27 6.03 7.65 18.06
N GLU A 28 5.27 8.43 18.82
CA GLU A 28 4.20 7.91 19.70
C GLU A 28 3.10 7.21 18.90
N LYS A 29 2.65 7.78 17.78
CA LYS A 29 1.67 7.13 16.89
C LYS A 29 2.22 5.85 16.26
N ALA A 30 3.48 5.85 15.85
CA ALA A 30 4.14 4.66 15.34
C ALA A 30 4.21 3.57 16.42
N LYS A 31 4.61 3.92 17.66
CA LYS A 31 4.60 3.01 18.80
C LYS A 31 3.22 2.42 19.07
N LEU A 32 2.17 3.26 19.04
CA LEU A 32 0.79 2.80 19.22
C LEU A 32 0.39 1.80 18.13
N LEU A 33 0.65 2.12 16.86
CA LEU A 33 0.32 1.24 15.74
C LEU A 33 1.05 -0.11 15.86
N ARG A 34 2.35 -0.10 16.16
CA ARG A 34 3.16 -1.32 16.35
C ARG A 34 2.75 -2.15 17.55
N SER A 35 2.12 -1.54 18.56
CA SER A 35 1.64 -2.25 19.75
C SER A 35 0.30 -2.96 19.54
N GLN A 36 -0.40 -2.67 18.45
CA GLN A 36 -1.67 -3.34 18.13
C GLN A 36 -1.41 -4.79 17.69
N PRO A 37 -2.27 -5.74 18.07
CA PRO A 37 -2.20 -7.09 17.54
C PRO A 37 -2.53 -7.08 16.05
N THR A 38 -1.78 -7.86 15.27
CA THR A 38 -2.09 -8.11 13.86
C THR A 38 -3.43 -8.83 13.74
N GLN A 39 -4.34 -8.24 12.97
CA GLN A 39 -5.68 -8.80 12.74
C GLN A 39 -5.73 -9.63 11.46
N ILE A 40 -6.44 -10.75 11.48
CA ILE A 40 -6.74 -11.51 10.28
C ILE A 40 -7.96 -10.87 9.62
N VAL A 41 -7.80 -10.38 8.39
CA VAL A 41 -8.90 -9.75 7.63
C VAL A 41 -9.47 -10.75 6.65
N GLU A 42 -10.72 -11.15 6.92
CA GLU A 42 -11.51 -12.05 6.08
C GLU A 42 -11.89 -11.41 4.73
N PRO A 43 -12.15 -12.21 3.67
CA PRO A 43 -12.39 -11.71 2.30
C PRO A 43 -13.65 -10.85 2.13
N LYS A 44 -14.58 -10.91 3.08
CA LYS A 44 -15.86 -10.21 3.02
C LYS A 44 -15.66 -8.69 3.01
N GLY A 45 -15.99 -8.05 1.89
CA GLY A 45 -15.84 -6.61 1.71
C GLY A 45 -14.38 -6.13 1.61
N LEU A 46 -13.42 -7.05 1.51
CA LEU A 46 -12.00 -6.77 1.30
C LEU A 46 -11.70 -6.53 -0.19
N LEU A 47 -10.92 -5.49 -0.45
CA LEU A 47 -10.16 -5.32 -1.68
C LEU A 47 -8.66 -5.35 -1.32
N TYR A 48 -8.01 -6.47 -1.63
CA TYR A 48 -6.57 -6.64 -1.41
C TYR A 48 -5.77 -6.02 -2.57
N VAL A 49 -4.78 -5.20 -2.22
CA VAL A 49 -3.92 -4.47 -3.15
C VAL A 49 -2.53 -5.12 -3.12
N GLN A 50 -2.05 -5.62 -4.26
CA GLN A 50 -0.70 -6.18 -4.37
C GLN A 50 0.35 -5.08 -4.52
N GLN A 51 1.62 -5.47 -4.40
CA GLN A 51 2.76 -4.60 -4.71
C GLN A 51 2.62 -3.99 -6.12
N ARG A 52 2.93 -2.69 -6.27
CA ARG A 52 2.73 -1.88 -7.48
C ARG A 52 1.29 -1.69 -7.94
N GLU A 53 0.31 -2.02 -7.11
CA GLU A 53 -1.08 -1.66 -7.35
C GLU A 53 -1.54 -0.55 -6.39
N PHE A 54 -2.61 0.13 -6.78
CA PHE A 54 -3.36 1.01 -5.89
C PHE A 54 -4.87 0.79 -6.09
N ALA A 55 -5.65 1.08 -5.06
CA ALA A 55 -7.09 1.10 -5.12
C ALA A 55 -7.62 2.33 -4.40
N VAL A 56 -8.65 2.96 -4.97
CA VAL A 56 -9.37 4.08 -4.36
C VAL A 56 -10.86 3.75 -4.30
N THR A 57 -11.49 4.03 -3.16
CA THR A 57 -12.94 3.94 -2.99
C THR A 57 -13.42 4.99 -1.98
N THR A 58 -14.71 5.01 -1.69
CA THR A 58 -15.35 5.96 -0.77
C THR A 58 -16.27 5.22 0.21
N PRO A 59 -16.68 5.85 1.33
CA PRO A 59 -17.60 5.21 2.29
C PRO A 59 -18.96 4.85 1.70
N ASN A 60 -19.32 5.43 0.54
CA ASN A 60 -20.57 5.17 -0.17
C ASN A 60 -20.52 3.89 -1.03
N ASP A 61 -19.36 3.26 -1.18
CA ASP A 61 -19.23 1.97 -1.84
C ASP A 61 -19.88 0.88 -0.97
N GLY A 62 -20.92 0.24 -1.52
CA GLY A 62 -21.62 -0.86 -0.84
C GLY A 62 -20.88 -2.21 -0.89
N SER A 63 -19.86 -2.33 -1.75
CA SER A 63 -19.13 -3.57 -2.00
C SER A 63 -17.83 -3.66 -1.20
N VAL A 64 -17.10 -2.55 -1.09
CA VAL A 64 -15.78 -2.50 -0.45
C VAL A 64 -15.84 -1.71 0.85
N SER A 65 -15.50 -2.36 1.96
CA SER A 65 -15.40 -1.72 3.28
C SER A 65 -13.97 -1.63 3.79
N ILE A 66 -13.08 -2.50 3.32
CA ILE A 66 -11.69 -2.58 3.75
C ILE A 66 -10.78 -2.62 2.53
N LEU A 67 -9.77 -1.76 2.52
CA LEU A 67 -8.59 -1.91 1.65
C LEU A 67 -7.47 -2.51 2.49
N GLY A 68 -6.69 -3.40 1.90
CA GLY A 68 -5.58 -4.05 2.61
C GLY A 68 -4.41 -4.39 1.71
N SER A 69 -3.22 -4.43 2.29
CA SER A 69 -2.01 -4.93 1.64
C SER A 69 -1.04 -5.46 2.69
N ASP A 70 -0.19 -6.40 2.29
CA ASP A 70 0.72 -7.14 3.17
C ASP A 70 2.00 -7.50 2.42
N ASP A 71 2.89 -8.23 3.08
CA ASP A 71 4.21 -8.64 2.59
C ASP A 71 5.15 -7.45 2.32
N ALA A 72 4.93 -6.29 2.95
CA ALA A 72 5.79 -5.13 2.82
C ALA A 72 7.09 -5.33 3.63
N THR A 73 8.14 -5.80 2.95
CA THR A 73 9.49 -5.87 3.52
C THR A 73 10.20 -4.52 3.41
N THR A 74 10.87 -4.25 2.29
CA THR A 74 11.48 -2.94 2.00
C THR A 74 10.49 -1.92 1.42
N CYS A 75 9.33 -2.41 0.97
CA CYS A 75 8.26 -1.63 0.36
C CYS A 75 7.52 -0.76 1.39
N HIS A 76 6.67 0.15 0.93
CA HIS A 76 5.85 1.02 1.79
C HIS A 76 4.37 0.95 1.39
N LEU A 77 3.52 0.78 2.40
CA LEU A 77 2.08 0.86 2.33
C LEU A 77 1.65 2.29 2.61
N ILE A 78 0.93 2.88 1.67
CA ILE A 78 0.55 4.29 1.71
C ILE A 78 -0.97 4.36 1.70
N VAL A 79 -1.53 5.00 2.73
CA VAL A 79 -2.95 5.38 2.74
C VAL A 79 -3.04 6.87 2.53
N LEU A 80 -3.74 7.30 1.48
CA LEU A 80 -4.07 8.69 1.22
C LEU A 80 -5.58 8.85 1.34
N ARG A 81 -6.03 9.71 2.26
CA ARG A 81 -7.45 9.92 2.53
C ARG A 81 -7.82 11.39 2.46
N HIS A 82 -8.92 11.69 1.78
CA HIS A 82 -9.59 12.97 1.90
C HIS A 82 -10.64 12.91 3.02
N THR A 83 -10.48 13.71 4.07
CA THR A 83 -11.31 13.59 5.29
C THR A 83 -12.76 14.06 5.12
N GLY A 84 -13.03 14.96 4.17
CA GLY A 84 -14.38 15.48 3.93
C GLY A 84 -15.28 14.50 3.18
N SER A 85 -14.77 13.90 2.12
CA SER A 85 -15.50 12.92 1.29
C SER A 85 -15.32 11.48 1.76
N GLY A 86 -14.30 11.22 2.57
CA GLY A 86 -13.88 9.88 2.95
C GLY A 86 -13.20 9.08 1.83
N ALA A 87 -12.96 9.69 0.66
CA ALA A 87 -12.22 9.05 -0.43
C ALA A 87 -10.87 8.54 0.11
N THR A 88 -10.66 7.23 0.00
CA THR A 88 -9.52 6.52 0.60
C THR A 88 -8.83 5.73 -0.48
N CYS A 89 -7.55 6.01 -0.66
CA CYS A 89 -6.65 5.25 -1.49
C CYS A 89 -5.69 4.44 -0.62
N LEU A 90 -5.43 3.19 -1.00
CA LEU A 90 -4.32 2.40 -0.51
C LEU A 90 -3.45 2.00 -1.70
N THR A 91 -2.13 2.22 -1.59
CA THR A 91 -1.13 1.75 -2.57
C THR A 91 0.03 1.06 -1.88
N HIS A 92 0.62 0.08 -2.56
CA HIS A 92 1.81 -0.63 -2.12
C HIS A 92 2.99 -0.27 -3.03
N CYS A 93 3.78 0.71 -2.60
CA CYS A 93 4.91 1.27 -3.35
C CYS A 93 6.19 0.50 -3.06
N ASP A 94 6.96 0.15 -4.11
CA ASP A 94 8.24 -0.56 -3.98
C ASP A 94 9.45 0.26 -4.46
N GLY A 95 9.22 1.52 -4.85
CA GLY A 95 10.26 2.44 -5.32
C GLY A 95 10.59 2.32 -6.81
N SER A 96 9.73 1.69 -7.62
CA SER A 96 9.89 1.62 -9.07
C SER A 96 9.74 2.97 -9.76
N ASP A 97 8.65 3.70 -9.49
CA ASP A 97 8.42 5.06 -10.02
C ASP A 97 7.61 5.92 -9.03
N THR A 98 8.24 6.25 -7.89
CA THR A 98 7.57 6.88 -6.75
C THR A 98 6.86 8.20 -7.08
N GLU A 99 7.42 9.04 -7.94
CA GLU A 99 6.84 10.35 -8.26
C GLU A 99 5.59 10.21 -9.14
N ALA A 100 5.63 9.32 -10.14
CA ALA A 100 4.47 9.00 -10.96
C ALA A 100 3.37 8.34 -10.13
N GLU A 101 3.72 7.39 -9.26
CA GLU A 101 2.78 6.73 -8.36
C GLU A 101 2.10 7.70 -7.41
N VAL A 102 2.85 8.61 -6.76
CA VAL A 102 2.27 9.65 -5.88
C VAL A 102 1.34 10.57 -6.66
N SER A 103 1.73 11.00 -7.86
CA SER A 103 0.87 11.84 -8.71
C SER A 103 -0.43 11.12 -9.11
N LEU A 104 -0.36 9.82 -9.36
CA LEU A 104 -1.52 8.99 -9.71
C LEU A 104 -2.49 8.81 -8.55
N ILE A 105 -2.00 8.52 -7.33
CA ILE A 105 -2.89 8.38 -6.17
C ILE A 105 -3.51 9.72 -5.76
N MET A 106 -2.76 10.82 -5.87
CA MET A 106 -3.26 12.17 -5.57
C MET A 106 -4.40 12.55 -6.52
N SER A 107 -4.18 12.41 -7.84
CA SER A 107 -5.23 12.68 -8.84
C SER A 107 -6.45 11.78 -8.66
N SER A 108 -6.23 10.50 -8.34
CA SER A 108 -7.31 9.54 -8.09
C SER A 108 -8.15 9.95 -6.89
N VAL A 109 -7.57 10.18 -5.70
CA VAL A 109 -8.31 10.63 -4.51
C VAL A 109 -9.05 11.93 -4.78
N LYS A 110 -8.43 12.88 -5.48
CA LYS A 110 -9.05 14.16 -5.83
C LYS A 110 -10.29 14.01 -6.71
N SER A 111 -10.28 13.08 -7.66
CA SER A 111 -11.47 12.81 -8.50
C SER A 111 -12.69 12.36 -7.69
N PHE A 112 -12.48 11.73 -6.53
CA PHE A 112 -13.53 11.31 -5.59
C PHE A 112 -13.82 12.34 -4.48
N SER A 113 -13.08 13.45 -4.41
CA SER A 113 -13.24 14.50 -3.38
C SER A 113 -13.86 15.80 -3.88
N ASN A 114 -14.03 15.98 -5.19
CA ASN A 114 -14.49 17.22 -5.82
C ASN A 114 -15.90 17.69 -5.40
N THR A 115 -16.64 16.91 -4.61
CA THR A 115 -18.00 17.24 -4.15
C THR A 115 -18.04 17.96 -2.80
N THR A 116 -16.92 18.07 -2.08
CA THR A 116 -16.92 18.62 -0.71
C THR A 116 -16.03 19.85 -0.59
N GLY A 117 -16.60 20.99 -0.17
CA GLY A 117 -15.86 22.22 0.15
C GLY A 117 -15.20 22.23 1.54
N TYR A 118 -15.09 21.08 2.20
CA TYR A 118 -14.54 20.90 3.55
C TYR A 118 -13.71 19.62 3.61
N GLY A 119 -12.81 19.52 4.59
CA GLY A 119 -11.87 18.40 4.75
C GLY A 119 -10.44 18.77 4.37
N ARG A 120 -9.54 17.78 4.42
CA ARG A 120 -8.13 17.89 4.03
C ARG A 120 -7.59 16.54 3.56
N LEU A 121 -6.43 16.55 2.91
CA LEU A 121 -5.70 15.33 2.56
C LEU A 121 -4.81 14.89 3.72
N GLU A 122 -4.95 13.64 4.13
CA GLU A 122 -4.13 12.98 5.14
C GLU A 122 -3.39 11.80 4.51
N VAL A 123 -2.09 11.72 4.77
CA VAL A 123 -1.23 10.62 4.32
C VAL A 123 -0.68 9.83 5.51
N HIS A 124 -0.66 8.51 5.34
CA HIS A 124 -0.15 7.55 6.31
C HIS A 124 0.87 6.66 5.60
N LEU A 125 2.08 6.58 6.15
CA LEU A 125 3.18 5.79 5.62
C LEU A 125 3.55 4.70 6.62
N VAL A 126 3.54 3.44 6.18
CA VAL A 126 3.89 2.26 6.99
C VAL A 126 4.72 1.29 6.15
N GLY A 127 5.79 0.72 6.70
CA GLY A 127 6.59 -0.31 6.03
C GLY A 127 8.07 0.03 5.93
N GLY A 128 8.86 -0.85 5.32
CA GLY A 128 10.31 -0.76 5.38
C GLY A 128 10.86 -1.14 6.75
N PHE A 129 12.17 -1.29 6.84
CA PHE A 129 12.92 -1.55 8.07
C PHE A 129 14.37 -1.09 7.88
N ASN A 130 15.26 -1.33 8.85
CA ASN A 130 16.68 -1.02 8.70
C ASN A 130 17.38 -2.08 7.84
N ASP A 131 17.08 -2.12 6.55
CA ASP A 131 17.65 -3.10 5.63
C ASP A 131 19.10 -2.75 5.22
N ASP A 132 19.94 -3.77 5.06
CA ASP A 132 21.37 -3.65 4.69
C ASP A 132 21.60 -2.83 3.42
N ARG A 133 20.62 -2.81 2.52
CA ARG A 133 20.70 -2.19 1.21
C ARG A 133 20.18 -0.75 1.20
N GLN A 134 19.72 -0.24 2.34
CA GLN A 134 19.16 1.10 2.50
C GLN A 134 17.99 1.39 1.53
N LEU A 135 17.28 0.35 1.10
CA LEU A 135 16.16 0.47 0.16
C LEU A 135 14.96 1.13 0.83
N SER A 136 14.65 0.75 2.07
CA SER A 136 13.57 1.34 2.86
C SER A 136 13.81 2.82 3.09
N GLN A 137 15.01 3.19 3.53
CA GLN A 137 15.38 4.60 3.77
C GLN A 137 15.32 5.42 2.47
N LYS A 138 15.82 4.85 1.35
CA LYS A 138 15.74 5.50 0.04
C LYS A 138 14.29 5.75 -0.36
N LEU A 139 13.42 4.74 -0.23
CA LEU A 139 12.00 4.84 -0.57
C LEU A 139 11.27 5.85 0.32
N THR A 140 11.52 5.85 1.63
CA THR A 140 11.00 6.88 2.55
C THR A 140 11.34 8.28 2.06
N ASN A 141 12.61 8.54 1.70
CA ASN A 141 13.03 9.85 1.21
C ASN A 141 12.39 10.23 -0.13
N GLN A 142 12.23 9.27 -1.05
CA GLN A 142 11.55 9.49 -2.33
C GLN A 142 10.08 9.86 -2.11
N LEU A 143 9.38 9.17 -1.21
CA LEU A 143 7.98 9.42 -0.88
C LEU A 143 7.77 10.79 -0.25
N LEU A 144 8.57 11.14 0.76
CA LEU A 144 8.48 12.44 1.42
C LEU A 144 8.67 13.59 0.42
N ARG A 145 9.63 13.47 -0.50
CA ARG A 145 9.87 14.45 -1.56
C ARG A 145 8.72 14.49 -2.57
N ALA A 146 8.25 13.33 -3.04
CA ALA A 146 7.19 13.26 -4.02
C ALA A 146 5.87 13.86 -3.50
N PHE A 147 5.56 13.70 -2.21
CA PHE A 147 4.43 14.35 -1.57
C PHE A 147 4.66 15.86 -1.35
N ASP A 148 5.84 16.32 -0.94
CA ASP A 148 6.11 17.76 -0.76
C ASP A 148 6.13 18.54 -2.09
N LEU A 149 6.32 17.85 -3.22
CA LEU A 149 6.21 18.41 -4.57
C LEU A 149 4.76 18.56 -5.06
N GLN A 150 3.78 17.98 -4.36
CA GLN A 150 2.37 18.09 -4.76
C GLN A 150 1.86 19.54 -4.60
N PRO A 151 0.91 19.97 -5.46
CA PRO A 151 0.39 21.32 -5.40
C PRO A 151 -0.59 21.56 -4.23
N ASP A 152 -1.17 20.48 -3.68
CA ASP A 152 -2.13 20.53 -2.59
C ASP A 152 -1.45 20.26 -1.24
N ASP A 153 -1.98 20.84 -0.17
CA ASP A 153 -1.53 20.58 1.20
C ASP A 153 -1.83 19.12 1.58
N VAL A 154 -0.80 18.37 2.00
CA VAL A 154 -0.91 16.97 2.44
C VAL A 154 -0.42 16.86 3.87
N HIS A 155 -1.27 16.38 4.78
CA HIS A 155 -0.93 16.23 6.19
C HIS A 155 -0.39 14.83 6.48
N LEU A 156 0.87 14.74 6.90
CA LEU A 156 1.46 13.49 7.37
C LEU A 156 0.92 13.16 8.77
N VAL A 157 0.10 12.11 8.86
CA VAL A 157 -0.62 11.75 10.09
C VAL A 157 -0.01 10.53 10.78
N THR A 158 0.40 9.52 10.02
CA THR A 158 1.08 8.32 10.51
C THR A 158 2.40 8.16 9.78
N PHE A 159 3.47 7.97 10.53
CA PHE A 159 4.81 7.76 9.98
C PHE A 159 5.49 6.62 10.75
N CYS A 160 5.32 5.39 10.25
CA CYS A 160 5.83 4.17 10.86
C CYS A 160 6.66 3.40 9.82
N VAL A 161 7.80 3.99 9.44
CA VAL A 161 8.64 3.49 8.34
C VAL A 161 10.10 3.33 8.75
N THR A 162 10.85 2.51 8.01
CA THR A 162 12.31 2.32 8.17
C THR A 162 12.68 2.10 9.65
N GLU A 163 13.37 3.04 10.31
CA GLU A 163 13.82 2.89 11.71
C GLU A 163 12.64 2.81 12.70
N LEU A 164 11.49 3.37 12.33
CA LEU A 164 10.26 3.28 13.11
C LEU A 164 9.44 2.03 12.79
N ASN A 165 9.88 1.14 11.92
CA ASN A 165 9.22 -0.14 11.72
C ASN A 165 10.21 -1.31 11.90
N ASP A 166 11.37 -1.05 12.48
CA ASP A 166 12.45 -2.03 12.60
C ASP A 166 12.41 -2.78 13.94
N ARG A 167 12.68 -4.08 13.88
CA ARG A 167 13.09 -4.91 15.03
C ARG A 167 14.37 -5.66 14.67
N GLU A 168 15.16 -5.95 15.68
CA GLU A 168 16.41 -6.69 15.52
C GLU A 168 16.33 -8.01 16.30
N GLU A 169 16.66 -9.12 15.64
CA GLU A 169 16.76 -10.44 16.23
C GLU A 169 18.08 -11.09 15.82
N LYS A 170 19.01 -11.27 16.79
CA LYS A 170 20.33 -11.87 16.57
C LYS A 170 21.12 -11.18 15.45
N ASP A 171 21.25 -9.85 15.53
CA ASP A 171 21.93 -8.99 14.56
C ASP A 171 21.30 -9.01 13.14
N ILE A 172 20.07 -9.51 13.00
CA ILE A 172 19.30 -9.47 11.75
C ILE A 172 18.10 -8.55 11.96
N HIS A 173 17.96 -7.58 11.07
CA HIS A 173 16.86 -6.62 11.07
C HIS A 173 15.64 -7.15 10.30
N PHE A 174 14.45 -6.85 10.81
CA PHE A 174 13.16 -7.23 10.24
C PHE A 174 12.15 -6.10 10.39
N PRO A 175 11.16 -6.00 9.49
CA PRO A 175 10.02 -5.13 9.74
C PRO A 175 9.14 -5.71 10.86
N ILE A 176 8.54 -4.81 11.65
CA ILE A 176 7.54 -5.14 12.68
C ILE A 176 6.18 -5.32 12.02
N ILE A 177 5.76 -4.35 11.20
CA ILE A 177 4.51 -4.38 10.45
C ILE A 177 4.81 -4.73 8.99
N TYR A 178 4.27 -5.85 8.54
CA TYR A 178 4.32 -6.31 7.14
C TYR A 178 3.07 -5.91 6.35
N GLY A 179 1.93 -5.77 7.02
CA GLY A 179 0.65 -5.50 6.38
C GLY A 179 -0.25 -4.59 7.22
N ILE A 180 -1.08 -3.81 6.52
CA ILE A 180 -2.09 -2.94 7.13
C ILE A 180 -3.41 -3.10 6.39
N ALA A 181 -4.49 -2.85 7.12
CA ALA A 181 -5.80 -2.62 6.56
C ALA A 181 -6.29 -1.21 6.94
N VAL A 182 -7.10 -0.63 6.06
CA VAL A 182 -7.85 0.59 6.34
C VAL A 182 -9.35 0.34 6.18
N ASN A 183 -10.11 0.63 7.23
CA ASN A 183 -11.56 0.64 7.16
C ASN A 183 -12.02 1.97 6.52
N VAL A 184 -12.61 1.87 5.34
CA VAL A 184 -12.98 3.04 4.52
C VAL A 184 -14.03 3.92 5.23
N LYS A 185 -14.90 3.32 6.05
CA LYS A 185 -15.97 4.03 6.76
C LYS A 185 -15.44 4.76 7.98
N THR A 186 -14.63 4.10 8.80
CA THR A 186 -14.14 4.66 10.08
C THR A 186 -12.82 5.40 9.96
N ALA A 187 -12.11 5.25 8.83
CA ALA A 187 -10.73 5.71 8.63
C ALA A 187 -9.68 5.03 9.53
N GLU A 188 -10.06 3.97 10.24
CA GLU A 188 -9.15 3.24 11.11
C GLU A 188 -8.11 2.47 10.30
N ILE A 189 -6.83 2.63 10.67
CA ILE A 189 -5.69 1.89 10.10
C ILE A 189 -5.13 1.00 11.20
N PHE A 190 -4.97 -0.29 10.90
CA PHE A 190 -4.49 -1.30 11.85
C PHE A 190 -3.59 -2.34 11.19
N PRO A 191 -2.65 -2.97 11.91
CA PRO A 191 -1.84 -4.06 11.38
C PRO A 191 -2.72 -5.26 11.01
N ALA A 192 -2.49 -5.83 9.83
CA ALA A 192 -3.35 -6.88 9.28
C ALA A 192 -2.59 -7.92 8.45
N THR A 193 -3.14 -9.12 8.38
CA THR A 193 -2.75 -10.21 7.47
C THR A 193 -3.95 -10.73 6.70
N PHE A 194 -3.72 -11.24 5.50
CA PHE A 194 -4.80 -11.57 4.55
C PHE A 194 -4.63 -13.00 4.03
N PRO A 195 -5.50 -13.94 4.43
CA PRO A 195 -5.47 -15.31 3.94
C PRO A 195 -5.90 -15.42 2.47
N GLU A 196 -6.76 -14.49 2.01
CA GLU A 196 -7.24 -14.44 0.62
C GLU A 196 -6.84 -13.12 -0.05
N LYS A 197 -6.00 -13.21 -1.10
CA LYS A 197 -5.42 -12.06 -1.82
C LYS A 197 -5.91 -11.93 -3.27
N GLY A 198 -6.83 -12.81 -3.67
CA GLY A 198 -7.45 -12.82 -4.99
C GLY A 198 -8.43 -11.67 -5.25
N PRO A 199 -9.06 -11.64 -6.44
CA PRO A 199 -8.94 -12.61 -7.54
C PRO A 199 -7.65 -12.42 -8.35
N ASP A 200 -7.39 -13.37 -9.26
CA ASP A 200 -6.28 -13.34 -10.22
C ASP A 200 -4.90 -13.10 -9.58
N GLU A 201 -4.66 -13.69 -8.40
CA GLU A 201 -3.46 -13.41 -7.60
C GLU A 201 -2.17 -13.65 -8.38
N ASP A 202 -1.97 -14.86 -8.94
CA ASP A 202 -0.77 -15.20 -9.69
C ASP A 202 -0.61 -14.35 -10.96
N LEU A 203 -1.71 -13.99 -11.63
CA LEU A 203 -1.69 -13.15 -12.83
C LEU A 203 -1.22 -11.72 -12.50
N ARG A 204 -1.74 -11.15 -11.41
CA ARG A 204 -1.34 -9.83 -10.90
C ARG A 204 0.11 -9.85 -10.43
N SER A 205 0.52 -10.89 -9.72
CA SER A 205 1.91 -11.05 -9.26
C SER A 205 2.88 -11.27 -10.41
N ALA A 206 2.48 -12.00 -11.46
CA ALA A 206 3.28 -12.21 -12.67
C ALA A 206 3.58 -10.90 -13.40
N HIS A 207 2.60 -9.99 -13.46
CA HIS A 207 2.81 -8.64 -14.03
C HIS A 207 3.93 -7.90 -13.30
N VAL A 208 3.93 -7.91 -11.97
CA VAL A 208 4.98 -7.29 -11.14
C VAL A 208 6.33 -7.96 -11.36
N LEU A 209 6.38 -9.29 -11.36
CA LEU A 209 7.62 -10.07 -11.42
C LEU A 209 8.35 -9.93 -12.76
N THR A 210 7.63 -9.82 -13.89
CA THR A 210 8.26 -9.64 -15.21
C THR A 210 9.06 -8.34 -15.33
N GLY A 211 8.77 -7.34 -14.50
CA GLY A 211 9.53 -6.09 -14.41
C GLY A 211 10.60 -6.07 -13.30
N ALA A 212 10.80 -7.16 -12.56
CA ALA A 212 11.70 -7.21 -11.42
C ALA A 212 13.13 -7.64 -11.82
N ARG A 213 14.14 -7.02 -11.19
CA ARG A 213 15.56 -7.39 -11.40
C ARG A 213 16.02 -8.55 -10.52
N ASN A 214 15.40 -8.70 -9.35
CA ASN A 214 15.65 -9.75 -8.37
C ASN A 214 14.32 -10.31 -7.90
N LEU A 215 14.32 -11.55 -7.41
CA LEU A 215 13.10 -12.16 -6.86
C LEU A 215 12.76 -11.62 -5.47
N SER A 216 13.77 -11.24 -4.67
CA SER A 216 13.64 -10.63 -3.33
C SER A 216 14.55 -9.42 -3.19
N THR A 217 14.12 -8.40 -2.44
CA THR A 217 14.95 -7.26 -2.04
C THR A 217 15.67 -7.49 -0.71
N SER A 218 15.11 -8.33 0.16
CA SER A 218 15.57 -8.59 1.52
C SER A 218 15.44 -10.07 1.93
N PRO A 219 16.30 -10.98 1.42
CA PRO A 219 16.08 -12.43 1.50
C PRO A 219 15.90 -13.02 2.90
N LEU A 220 16.47 -12.38 3.93
CA LEU A 220 16.35 -12.82 5.32
C LEU A 220 15.08 -12.31 6.01
N ALA A 221 14.44 -11.27 5.48
CA ALA A 221 13.29 -10.60 6.09
C ALA A 221 11.95 -10.96 5.43
N GLU A 222 11.98 -11.76 4.35
CA GLU A 222 10.78 -12.20 3.64
C GLU A 222 9.87 -13.08 4.51
N PRO A 223 8.54 -13.02 4.32
CA PRO A 223 7.61 -13.83 5.09
C PRO A 223 7.76 -15.33 4.75
N PRO A 224 7.31 -16.26 5.64
CA PRO A 224 7.54 -17.70 5.46
C PRO A 224 6.98 -18.29 4.15
N HIS A 225 5.89 -17.72 3.63
CA HIS A 225 5.24 -18.15 2.37
C HIS A 225 5.85 -17.56 1.10
N PHE A 226 6.86 -16.69 1.21
CA PHE A 226 7.45 -15.96 0.09
C PHE A 226 7.92 -16.89 -1.06
N VAL A 227 8.69 -17.93 -0.72
CA VAL A 227 9.25 -18.85 -1.73
C VAL A 227 8.16 -19.64 -2.44
N SER A 228 7.11 -20.08 -1.72
CA SER A 228 5.96 -20.76 -2.34
C SER A 228 5.20 -19.84 -3.28
N HIS A 229 4.99 -18.58 -2.89
CA HIS A 229 4.31 -17.59 -3.73
C HIS A 229 5.11 -17.30 -5.02
N ILE A 230 6.42 -17.04 -4.92
CA ILE A 230 7.28 -16.83 -6.10
C ILE A 230 7.27 -18.06 -7.04
N ARG A 231 7.26 -19.28 -6.49
CA ARG A 231 7.17 -20.51 -7.31
C ARG A 231 5.84 -20.62 -8.04
N SER A 232 4.72 -20.26 -7.40
CA SER A 232 3.40 -20.22 -8.03
C SER A 232 3.40 -19.24 -9.21
N THR A 233 3.85 -18.00 -8.96
CA THR A 233 3.95 -16.94 -9.97
C THR A 233 4.84 -17.32 -11.15
N LEU A 234 6.01 -17.93 -10.90
CA LEU A 234 6.89 -18.41 -11.97
C LEU A 234 6.27 -19.57 -12.77
N THR A 235 5.51 -20.44 -12.11
CA THR A 235 4.77 -21.53 -12.77
C THR A 235 3.69 -20.94 -13.68
N PHE A 236 2.94 -19.95 -13.19
CA PHE A 236 1.96 -19.22 -13.98
C PHE A 236 2.57 -18.55 -15.23
N LEU A 237 3.72 -17.87 -15.07
CA LEU A 237 4.45 -17.26 -16.20
C LEU A 237 4.92 -18.29 -17.23
N LYS A 238 5.33 -19.49 -16.77
CA LYS A 238 5.72 -20.60 -17.65
C LYS A 238 4.52 -21.15 -18.43
N GLU A 239 3.35 -21.24 -17.80
CA GLU A 239 2.12 -21.74 -18.41
C GLU A 239 1.48 -20.71 -19.37
N HIS A 240 1.64 -19.42 -19.07
CA HIS A 240 1.09 -18.31 -19.84
C HIS A 240 2.18 -17.34 -20.33
N PRO A 241 3.12 -17.78 -21.20
CA PRO A 241 4.21 -16.92 -21.68
C PRO A 241 3.72 -15.73 -22.52
N PHE A 242 2.51 -15.84 -23.08
CA PHE A 242 1.84 -14.79 -23.86
C PHE A 242 0.42 -14.56 -23.31
N PRO A 243 0.27 -13.86 -22.18
CA PRO A 243 -1.01 -13.72 -21.49
C PRO A 243 -2.03 -12.91 -22.30
N SER A 244 -1.57 -11.98 -23.14
CA SER A 244 -2.43 -11.22 -24.06
C SER A 244 -3.18 -12.10 -25.06
N HIS A 245 -2.64 -13.26 -25.42
CA HIS A 245 -3.27 -14.20 -26.35
C HIS A 245 -4.05 -15.29 -25.62
N SER A 246 -3.52 -15.79 -24.50
CA SER A 246 -4.09 -16.95 -23.79
C SER A 246 -5.16 -16.57 -22.76
N LEU A 247 -5.02 -15.43 -22.08
CA LEU A 247 -5.90 -15.00 -20.98
C LEU A 247 -6.84 -13.86 -21.36
N PHE A 248 -6.46 -13.07 -22.36
CA PHE A 248 -7.21 -11.91 -22.82
C PHE A 248 -7.34 -11.87 -24.37
N PRO A 249 -7.86 -12.94 -25.01
CA PRO A 249 -7.91 -13.03 -26.48
C PRO A 249 -8.66 -11.86 -27.13
N ASP A 250 -9.68 -11.33 -26.46
CA ASP A 250 -10.49 -10.21 -26.94
C ASP A 250 -9.95 -8.83 -26.50
N ARG A 251 -8.79 -8.80 -25.83
CA ARG A 251 -8.16 -7.59 -25.25
C ARG A 251 -9.06 -6.81 -24.28
N LYS A 252 -10.07 -7.46 -23.72
CA LYS A 252 -10.96 -6.91 -22.69
C LYS A 252 -10.44 -7.27 -21.29
N PRO A 253 -10.57 -6.38 -20.30
CA PRO A 253 -10.21 -6.71 -18.92
C PRO A 253 -11.16 -7.78 -18.35
N ARG A 254 -10.67 -8.57 -17.39
CA ARG A 254 -11.53 -9.37 -16.50
C ARG A 254 -12.19 -8.43 -15.51
N ILE A 255 -13.51 -8.54 -15.39
CA ILE A 255 -14.30 -7.66 -14.52
C ILE A 255 -14.84 -8.51 -13.38
N TYR A 256 -14.55 -8.08 -12.15
CA TYR A 256 -15.04 -8.73 -10.93
C TYR A 256 -15.99 -7.80 -10.19
N LYS A 257 -16.96 -8.38 -9.49
CA LYS A 257 -17.86 -7.66 -8.56
C LYS A 257 -17.97 -8.43 -7.26
N LYS A 258 -18.37 -7.76 -6.18
CA LYS A 258 -18.72 -8.44 -4.94
C LYS A 258 -20.13 -9.03 -5.07
N ASN A 259 -20.28 -10.30 -4.72
CA ASN A 259 -21.59 -10.95 -4.59
C ASN A 259 -22.29 -10.54 -3.27
N GLU A 260 -23.48 -11.08 -3.01
CA GLU A 260 -24.26 -10.79 -1.79
C GLU A 260 -23.54 -11.21 -0.49
N GLU A 261 -22.62 -12.17 -0.57
CA GLU A 261 -21.80 -12.62 0.55
C GLU A 261 -20.58 -11.72 0.80
N GLY A 262 -20.28 -10.81 -0.13
CA GLY A 262 -19.12 -9.91 -0.10
C GLY A 262 -17.83 -10.54 -0.62
N LEU A 263 -17.92 -11.60 -1.43
CA LEU A 263 -16.81 -12.28 -2.11
C LEU A 263 -16.71 -11.84 -3.57
N TRP A 264 -15.50 -11.89 -4.14
CA TRP A 264 -15.28 -11.53 -5.54
C TRP A 264 -15.80 -12.62 -6.48
N GLU A 265 -16.63 -12.24 -7.44
CA GLU A 265 -17.11 -13.10 -8.53
C GLU A 265 -16.76 -12.51 -9.90
N LEU A 266 -16.36 -13.36 -10.85
CA LEU A 266 -16.09 -12.96 -12.22
C LEU A 266 -17.42 -12.66 -12.94
N VAL A 267 -17.51 -11.48 -13.55
CA VAL A 267 -18.65 -11.09 -14.37
C VAL A 267 -18.45 -11.65 -15.78
N CYS A 268 -19.26 -12.64 -16.17
CA CYS A 268 -19.24 -13.15 -17.55
C CYS A 268 -19.63 -12.07 -18.57
N SER A 269 -18.94 -12.06 -19.70
CA SER A 269 -19.05 -11.09 -20.80
C SER A 269 -20.47 -10.92 -21.36
N ASP A 270 -21.36 -11.90 -21.18
CA ASP A 270 -22.75 -11.87 -21.67
C ASP A 270 -23.68 -11.00 -20.81
N LYS A 271 -23.19 -10.47 -19.68
CA LYS A 271 -23.97 -9.69 -18.70
C LYS A 271 -23.54 -8.22 -18.60
N ILE A 272 -22.79 -7.69 -19.58
CA ILE A 272 -22.36 -6.28 -19.65
C ILE A 272 -22.97 -5.60 -20.86
#